data_AF-A0A1X0SUM3-F1
#
_entry.id   AF-A0A1X0SUM3-F1
#
_cell.length_a   1.000
_cell.length_b   1.000
_cell.length_c   1.000
_cell.angle_alpha   90.00
_cell.angle_beta   90.00
_cell.angle_gamma   90.00
#
_symmetry.space_group_name_H-M   'P 1'
#
loop_
_entity.id
_entity.type
_entity.pdbx_description
1 polymer ?
#
loop_
_entity_poly.entity_id
_entity_poly.type
_entity_poly.pdbx_seq_one_letter_code
_entity_poly.pdbx_strand_id
1 'polypeptide(L)'
;MAPNRPFPVDPTLTAFAIGYRNPAYAFIADDVLPRTPVMGERFSWTEYPLEEGFRVIDNRVGRTGRVPRVEFTGTRRDSSVEDFGLEAPIPNS
;
A
#
# COMPACT_ATOMS: atom_id res chain seq x y z
N MET A 1 11.38 14.93 7.24
CA MET A 1 10.87 16.20 7.80
C MET A 1 9.38 16.18 7.56
N ALA A 2 8.55 16.25 8.62
CA ALA A 2 7.10 16.22 8.43
C ALA A 2 6.68 17.43 7.56
N PRO A 3 5.82 17.24 6.54
CA PRO A 3 5.32 18.35 5.75
C PRO A 3 4.64 19.37 6.67
N ASN A 4 4.85 20.66 6.42
CA ASN A 4 4.23 21.73 7.20
C ASN A 4 2.72 21.69 6.94
N ARG A 5 1.95 21.11 7.88
CA ARG A 5 0.50 20.98 7.75
C ARG A 5 -0.19 22.20 8.38
N PRO A 6 -1.30 22.68 7.80
CA PRO A 6 -1.99 23.87 8.30
C PRO A 6 -2.77 23.65 9.61
N PHE A 7 -2.61 22.49 10.26
CA PHE A 7 -3.31 22.10 11.48
C PHE A 7 -2.32 21.55 12.54
N PRO A 8 -2.63 21.74 13.84
CA PRO A 8 -1.79 21.24 14.92
C PRO A 8 -1.79 19.71 14.94
N VAL A 9 -0.59 19.13 15.14
CA VAL A 9 -0.42 17.67 15.25
C VAL A 9 -0.28 17.32 16.73
N ASP A 10 -1.21 16.52 17.25
CA ASP A 10 -1.13 15.94 18.60
C ASP A 10 -0.66 14.47 18.49
N PRO A 11 0.49 14.10 19.08
CA PRO A 11 1.02 12.74 18.98
C PRO A 11 0.15 11.69 19.70
N THR A 12 -0.56 12.09 20.77
CA THR A 12 -1.44 11.22 21.54
C THR A 12 -2.69 10.87 20.72
N LEU A 13 -3.36 11.89 20.18
CA LEU A 13 -4.54 11.69 19.32
C LEU A 13 -4.17 10.94 18.03
N THR A 14 -2.97 11.19 17.48
CA THR A 14 -2.46 10.45 16.32
C THR A 14 -2.28 8.97 16.64
N ALA A 15 -1.76 8.61 17.82
CA ALA A 15 -1.61 7.22 18.22
C ALA A 15 -2.98 6.49 18.34
N PHE A 16 -3.99 7.17 18.90
CA PHE A 16 -5.37 6.64 18.93
C PHE A 16 -5.93 6.40 17.53
N ALA A 17 -5.73 7.34 16.61
CA ALA A 17 -6.19 7.21 15.23
C ALA A 17 -5.52 6.03 14.50
N ILE A 18 -4.21 5.82 14.70
CA ILE A 18 -3.47 4.67 14.12
C ILE A 18 -4.00 3.34 14.65
N GLY A 19 -4.32 3.27 15.95
CA GLY A 19 -4.80 2.06 16.61
C GLY A 19 -6.28 1.74 16.38
N TYR A 20 -7.03 2.65 15.74
CA TYR A 20 -8.48 2.49 15.57
C TYR A 20 -8.82 1.25 14.72
N ARG A 21 -9.75 0.44 15.25
CA ARG A 21 -10.35 -0.72 14.56
C ARG A 21 -11.86 -0.65 14.74
N ASN A 22 -12.61 -0.98 13.69
CA ASN A 22 -14.07 -1.02 13.73
C ASN A 22 -14.56 -2.48 13.68
N PRO A 23 -14.72 -3.17 14.82
CA PRO A 23 -15.12 -4.58 14.83
C PRO A 23 -16.59 -4.80 14.44
N ALA A 24 -17.43 -3.77 14.48
CA ALA A 24 -18.85 -3.87 14.12
C ALA A 24 -19.07 -3.99 12.60
N TYR A 25 -18.13 -3.47 11.81
CA TYR A 25 -18.14 -3.54 10.35
C TYR A 25 -16.86 -4.21 9.88
N ALA A 26 -16.98 -5.48 9.46
CA ALA A 26 -15.86 -6.28 8.96
C ALA A 26 -15.43 -5.83 7.55
N PHE A 27 -14.79 -4.67 7.45
CA PHE A 27 -14.18 -4.22 6.20
C PHE A 27 -12.93 -5.03 5.89
N ILE A 28 -12.88 -5.62 4.70
CA ILE A 28 -11.77 -6.47 4.22
C ILE A 28 -10.71 -5.71 3.41
N ALA A 29 -10.77 -4.38 3.38
CA ALA A 29 -9.90 -3.57 2.53
C ALA A 29 -8.42 -3.77 2.88
N ASP A 30 -8.08 -3.76 4.18
CA ASP A 30 -6.71 -3.96 4.65
C ASP A 30 -6.24 -5.43 4.49
N ASP A 31 -7.16 -6.40 4.35
CA ASP A 31 -6.83 -7.81 4.08
C ASP A 31 -6.55 -8.06 2.59
N VAL A 32 -7.32 -7.42 1.71
CA VAL A 32 -7.16 -7.55 0.25
C VAL A 32 -5.98 -6.70 -0.25
N LEU A 33 -5.78 -5.51 0.33
CA LEU A 33 -4.69 -4.61 -0.02
C LEU A 33 -4.08 -3.97 1.24
N PRO A 34 -3.07 -4.62 1.84
CA PRO A 34 -2.40 -4.09 3.02
C PRO A 34 -1.76 -2.72 2.79
N ARG A 35 -1.91 -1.82 3.75
CA ARG A 35 -1.33 -0.47 3.70
C ARG A 35 0.19 -0.57 3.66
N THR A 36 0.77 -0.10 2.55
CA THR A 36 2.21 -0.09 2.34
C THR A 36 2.73 1.35 2.37
N PRO A 37 3.75 1.68 3.18
CA PRO A 37 4.29 3.02 3.23
C PRO A 37 4.95 3.39 1.89
N VAL A 38 4.65 4.59 1.40
CA VAL A 38 5.24 5.16 0.18
C VAL A 38 6.21 6.29 0.51
N MET A 39 7.11 6.59 -0.43
CA MET A 39 8.21 7.55 -0.22
C MET A 39 7.76 9.02 -0.24
N GLY A 40 6.56 9.31 -0.76
CA GLY A 40 6.03 10.67 -0.82
C GLY A 40 4.64 10.74 -1.45
N GLU A 41 4.08 11.95 -1.48
CA GLU A 41 2.76 12.24 -2.06
C GLU A 41 2.67 11.93 -3.54
N ARG A 42 3.77 12.07 -4.29
CA ARG A 42 3.89 11.61 -5.67
C ARG A 42 4.92 10.50 -5.69
N PHE A 43 4.53 9.33 -6.18
CA PHE A 43 5.41 8.18 -6.22
C PHE A 43 5.18 7.36 -7.48
N SER A 44 6.22 6.63 -7.88
CA SER A 44 6.10 5.64 -8.95
C SER A 44 6.15 4.24 -8.37
N TRP A 45 5.47 3.30 -9.00
CA TRP A 45 5.48 1.89 -8.64
C TRP A 45 5.57 1.02 -9.90
N THR A 46 6.03 -0.22 -9.74
CA THR A 46 6.13 -1.17 -10.85
C THR A 46 4.88 -2.04 -10.85
N GLU A 47 4.09 -1.93 -11.92
CA GLU A 47 2.95 -2.80 -12.19
C GLU A 47 3.44 -4.06 -12.89
N TYR A 48 3.22 -5.21 -12.24
CA TYR A 48 3.47 -6.53 -12.81
C TYR A 48 2.15 -7.08 -13.39
N PRO A 49 2.15 -7.59 -14.62
CA PRO A 49 0.95 -8.15 -15.22
C PRO A 49 0.52 -9.44 -14.51
N LEU A 50 -0.78 -9.55 -14.19
CA LEU A 50 -1.33 -10.73 -13.51
C LEU A 50 -1.07 -12.02 -14.31
N GLU A 51 -1.14 -11.94 -15.64
CA GLU A 51 -0.92 -13.08 -16.52
C GLU A 51 0.44 -13.75 -16.30
N GLU A 52 1.49 -12.97 -16.03
CA GLU A 52 2.82 -13.50 -15.75
C GLU A 52 2.93 -14.06 -14.33
N GLY A 53 2.29 -13.40 -13.35
CA GLY A 53 2.30 -13.85 -11.95
C GLY A 53 1.59 -15.20 -11.74
N PHE A 54 0.54 -15.48 -12.51
CA PHE A 54 -0.22 -16.73 -12.43
C PHE A 54 0.19 -17.78 -13.48
N ARG A 55 1.23 -17.50 -14.28
CA ARG A 55 1.68 -18.43 -15.31
C ARG A 55 2.30 -19.67 -14.69
N VAL A 56 1.68 -20.82 -14.93
CA VAL A 56 2.28 -22.12 -14.57
C VAL A 56 3.36 -22.44 -15.61
N ILE A 57 4.62 -22.43 -15.16
CA ILE A 57 5.78 -22.79 -15.97
C ILE A 57 6.25 -24.21 -15.64
N ASP A 58 6.78 -24.93 -16.62
CA ASP A 58 7.50 -26.18 -16.36
C ASP A 58 8.84 -25.85 -15.70
N ASN A 59 8.97 -26.18 -14.42
CA ASN A 59 10.14 -25.94 -13.59
C ASN A 59 11.02 -27.20 -13.44
N ARG A 60 10.79 -28.25 -14.22
CA ARG A 60 11.59 -29.48 -14.17
C ARG A 60 13.00 -29.22 -14.71
N VAL A 61 14.00 -29.57 -13.92
CA VAL A 61 15.41 -29.49 -14.34
C VAL A 61 15.89 -30.89 -14.70
N GLY A 62 16.28 -31.09 -15.95
CA GLY A 62 16.88 -32.34 -16.43
C GLY A 62 18.34 -32.50 -15.99
N ARG A 63 18.80 -33.75 -15.91
CA ARG A 63 20.12 -34.13 -15.34
C ARG A 63 21.34 -33.48 -16.01
N THR A 64 21.21 -33.04 -17.27
CA THR A 64 22.23 -32.31 -18.04
C THR A 64 21.70 -31.00 -18.64
N GLY A 65 20.45 -30.63 -18.34
CA GLY A 65 19.77 -29.48 -18.95
C GLY A 65 20.08 -28.17 -18.22
N ARG A 66 20.11 -27.05 -18.96
CA ARG A 66 20.17 -25.72 -18.32
C ARG A 66 18.85 -25.41 -17.63
N VAL A 67 18.92 -24.73 -16.50
CA VAL A 67 17.75 -24.28 -15.72
C VAL A 67 16.92 -23.32 -16.57
N PRO A 68 15.58 -23.48 -16.63
CA PRO A 68 14.70 -22.54 -17.32
C PRO A 68 14.81 -21.16 -16.65
N ARG A 69 15.01 -20.12 -17.47
CA ARG A 69 15.02 -18.73 -17.01
C ARG A 69 13.62 -18.16 -17.14
N VAL A 70 13.16 -17.52 -16.07
CA VAL A 70 11.91 -16.78 -16.05
C VAL A 70 12.25 -15.30 -16.15
N GLU A 71 11.60 -14.61 -17.08
CA GLU A 71 11.66 -13.17 -17.20
C GLU A 71 10.30 -12.61 -16.81
N PHE A 72 10.32 -11.60 -15.95
CA PHE A 72 9.14 -10.86 -15.55
C PHE A 72 9.23 -9.47 -16.18
N THR A 73 8.15 -9.06 -16.83
CA THR A 73 8.00 -7.70 -17.30
C THR A 73 7.38 -6.85 -16.20
N GLY A 74 7.67 -5.56 -16.22
CA GLY A 74 7.10 -4.61 -15.27
C GLY A 74 7.01 -3.24 -15.91
N THR A 75 5.85 -2.60 -15.78
CA THR A 75 5.64 -1.24 -16.29
C THR A 75 5.70 -0.25 -15.14
N ARG A 76 6.36 0.89 -15.36
CA ARG A 76 6.39 1.96 -14.36
C ARG A 76 5.07 2.74 -14.44
N ARG A 77 4.39 2.85 -13.30
CA ARG A 77 3.19 3.67 -13.12
C ARG A 77 3.49 4.78 -12.13
N ASP A 78 2.93 5.95 -12.39
CA ASP A 78 2.97 7.09 -11.47
C ASP A 78 1.62 7.21 -10.76
N SER A 79 1.66 7.57 -9.49
CA SER A 79 0.49 7.75 -8.64
C SER A 79 0.70 8.93 -7.69
N SER A 80 -0.41 9.44 -7.17
CA SER A 80 -0.41 10.52 -6.19
C SER A 80 -1.37 10.23 -5.04
N VAL A 81 -0.99 10.70 -3.85
CA VAL A 81 -1.82 10.69 -2.65
C VAL A 81 -2.57 12.02 -2.57
N GLU A 82 -3.86 11.95 -2.26
CA GLU A 82 -4.69 13.11 -1.94
C GLU A 82 -5.01 13.10 -0.44
N ASP A 83 -4.71 14.20 0.24
CA ASP A 83 -4.92 14.34 1.68
C ASP A 83 -6.33 14.87 1.97
N PHE A 84 -7.09 14.13 2.78
CA PHE A 84 -8.40 14.55 3.28
C PHE A 84 -8.34 14.72 4.80
N GLY A 85 -8.83 15.86 5.29
CA GLY A 85 -8.91 16.17 6.72
C GLY A 85 -10.33 16.55 7.12
N LEU A 86 -10.82 15.97 8.21
CA LEU A 86 -12.10 16.32 8.83
C LEU A 86 -11.85 16.84 10.24
N GLU A 87 -12.52 17.91 10.61
CA GLU A 87 -12.48 18.48 11.95
C GLU A 87 -13.77 18.11 12.69
N ALA A 88 -13.62 17.63 13.93
CA ALA A 88 -14.74 17.33 14.82
C ALA A 88 -14.69 18.29 16.02
N PRO A 89 -15.42 19.41 15.99
CA PRO A 89 -15.43 20.35 17.11
C PRO A 89 -16.10 19.71 18.33
N ILE A 90 -15.51 19.92 19.51
CA ILE A 90 -16.11 19.55 20.80
C ILE A 90 -16.78 20.81 21.37
N PRO A 91 -18.12 20.88 21.43
CA PRO A 91 -18.79 22.04 22.02
C PRO A 91 -18.42 22.15 23.50
N ASN A 92 -18.01 23.35 23.91
CA ASN A 92 -17.99 23.67 25.34
C ASN A 92 -19.44 23.94 25.76
N SER A 93 -19.86 23.29 26.86
CA SER A 93 -21.17 23.44 27.48
C SER A 93 -21.56 24.90 27.71
#